data_AF-A0A8X7BIM1-F1
#
_entry.id   AF-A0A8X7BIM1-F1
#
_cell.length_a   1.000
_cell.length_b   1.000
_cell.length_c   1.000
_cell.angle_alpha   90.00
_cell.angle_beta   90.00
_cell.angle_gamma   90.00
#
_symmetry.space_group_name_H-M   'P 1'
#
loop_
_entity.id
_entity.type
_entity.pdbx_description
1 polymer ?
#
loop_
_entity_poly.entity_id
_entity_poly.type
_entity_poly.pdbx_seq_one_letter_code
_entity_poly.pdbx_strand_id
1 'polypeptide(L)'
;MLDAKSVKLKKIDEDILELMIETNCTQEAYNIEFEAIEGYPEKMIAWQVRVKNIMKTDALGQKDNHSLVTSSSSSLRLPKIQFQQFSGELTDWLRFHNQFKRIHEDESIDDGDKFQYLIQATTQNPGPGI
;
A
#
# COMPACT_ATOMS: atom_id res chain seq x y z
N MET A 1 6.18 20.04 9.30
CA MET A 1 4.80 19.57 9.60
C MET A 1 4.79 18.24 10.34
N LEU A 2 5.60 17.26 9.92
CA LEU A 2 5.66 15.94 10.55
C LEU A 2 6.24 15.98 11.98
N ASP A 3 7.31 16.77 12.19
CA ASP A 3 7.93 16.93 13.51
C ASP A 3 6.99 17.61 14.51
N ALA A 4 6.24 18.62 14.06
CA ALA A 4 5.21 19.27 14.87
C ALA A 4 4.09 18.31 15.29
N LYS A 5 3.73 17.33 14.44
CA LYS A 5 2.78 16.27 14.80
C LYS A 5 3.39 15.29 15.80
N SER A 6 4.67 14.92 15.65
CA SER A 6 5.36 14.04 16.61
C SER A 6 5.48 14.67 17.99
N VAL A 7 5.81 15.96 18.07
CA VAL A 7 5.89 16.70 19.34
C VAL A 7 4.53 16.76 20.03
N LYS A 8 3.46 17.02 19.27
CA LYS A 8 2.09 17.03 19.82
C LYS A 8 1.64 15.65 20.31
N LEU A 9 1.98 14.59 19.58
CA LEU A 9 1.66 13.21 19.96
C LEU A 9 2.31 12.85 21.30
N LYS A 10 3.63 13.07 21.42
CA LYS A 10 4.36 12.83 22.67
C LYS A 10 3.74 13.54 23.87
N LYS A 11 3.34 14.80 23.68
CA LYS A 11 2.69 15.57 24.75
C LYS A 11 1.37 14.96 25.19
N ILE A 12 0.53 14.52 24.23
CA ILE A 12 -0.74 13.87 24.54
C ILE A 12 -0.49 12.53 25.26
N ASP A 13 0.49 11.76 24.82
CA ASP A 13 0.87 10.49 25.43
C ASP A 13 1.34 10.69 26.89
N GLU A 14 2.15 11.73 27.16
CA GLU A 14 2.57 12.14 28.51
C GLU A 14 1.37 12.55 29.38
N ASP A 15 0.47 13.40 28.85
CA ASP A 15 -0.73 13.85 29.56
C ASP A 15 -1.65 12.65 29.91
N ILE A 16 -1.75 11.64 29.03
CA ILE A 16 -2.53 10.41 29.26
C ILE A 16 -1.93 9.58 30.41
N LEU A 17 -0.62 9.36 30.40
CA LEU A 17 0.05 8.59 31.45
C LEU A 17 -0.07 9.28 32.81
N GLU A 18 0.04 10.60 32.85
CA GLU A 18 -0.14 11.40 34.07
C GLU A 18 -1.58 11.26 34.61
N LEU A 19 -2.59 11.42 33.75
CA LEU A 19 -3.99 11.22 34.12
C LEU A 19 -4.29 9.80 34.63
N MET A 20 -3.63 8.77 34.08
CA MET A 20 -3.79 7.38 34.54
C MET A 20 -3.21 7.15 35.94
N ILE A 21 -2.14 7.88 36.30
CA ILE A 21 -1.58 7.90 37.64
C ILE A 21 -2.51 8.65 38.60
N GLU A 22 -3.01 9.83 38.21
CA GLU A 22 -3.93 10.64 39.01
C GLU A 22 -5.25 9.92 39.32
N THR A 23 -5.75 9.13 38.37
CA THR A 23 -6.98 8.34 38.53
C THR A 23 -6.75 7.00 39.24
N ASN A 24 -5.53 6.74 39.71
CA ASN A 24 -5.14 5.55 40.46
C ASN A 24 -5.50 4.25 39.70
N CYS A 25 -5.28 4.25 38.38
CA CYS A 25 -5.61 3.12 37.52
C CYS A 25 -4.78 1.87 37.90
N THR A 26 -5.20 0.69 37.42
CA THR A 26 -4.45 -0.53 37.71
C THR A 26 -3.07 -0.48 37.04
N GLN A 27 -2.07 -1.03 37.72
CA GLN A 27 -0.71 -1.14 37.16
C GLN A 27 -0.71 -1.81 35.77
N GLU A 28 -1.58 -2.80 35.58
CA GLU A 28 -1.75 -3.49 34.30
C GLU A 28 -2.23 -2.55 33.19
N ALA A 29 -3.24 -1.70 33.47
CA ALA A 29 -3.74 -0.74 32.50
C ALA A 29 -2.69 0.31 32.14
N TYR A 30 -1.93 0.78 33.14
CA TYR A 30 -0.80 1.69 32.93
C TYR A 30 0.29 1.07 32.04
N ASN A 31 0.68 -0.18 32.31
CA ASN A 31 1.72 -0.86 31.54
C ASN A 31 1.31 -1.05 30.07
N ILE A 32 0.04 -1.41 29.82
CA ILE A 32 -0.49 -1.56 28.46
C ILE A 32 -0.41 -0.23 27.68
N GLU A 33 -0.82 0.87 28.31
CA GLU A 33 -0.77 2.19 27.67
C GLU A 33 0.68 2.64 27.43
N PHE A 34 1.56 2.42 28.42
CA PHE A 34 2.97 2.74 28.32
C PHE A 34 3.67 1.99 27.18
N GLU A 35 3.44 0.69 27.05
CA GLU A 35 3.99 -0.11 25.95
C GLU A 35 3.44 0.33 24.59
N ALA A 36 2.16 0.70 24.52
CA ALA A 36 1.56 1.23 23.30
C ALA A 36 2.23 2.55 22.85
N ILE A 37 2.53 3.43 23.81
CA ILE A 37 3.21 4.71 23.59
C ILE A 37 4.65 4.50 23.09
N GLU A 38 5.41 3.59 23.70
CA GLU A 38 6.80 3.30 23.30
C GLU A 38 6.92 2.79 21.84
N GLY A 39 5.87 2.17 21.30
CA GLY A 39 5.83 1.68 19.92
C GLY A 39 5.60 2.75 18.85
N TYR A 40 5.11 3.94 19.18
CA TYR A 40 4.81 4.98 18.19
C TYR A 40 6.04 5.69 17.59
N PRO A 41 7.12 6.00 18.35
CA PRO A 41 8.35 6.53 17.80
C PRO A 41 8.94 5.65 16.69
N GLU A 42 8.96 4.33 16.88
CA GLU A 42 9.47 3.39 15.89
C GLU A 42 8.63 3.39 14.61
N LYS A 43 7.30 3.32 14.75
CA LYS A 43 6.36 3.45 13.62
C LYS A 43 6.62 4.76 12.88
N MET A 44 6.75 5.87 13.60
CA MET A 44 6.98 7.20 13.02
C MET A 44 8.29 7.25 12.21
N ILE A 45 9.37 6.66 12.71
CA ILE A 45 10.65 6.55 12.00
C ILE A 45 10.47 5.71 10.73
N ALA A 46 9.77 4.58 10.82
CA ALA A 46 9.50 3.74 9.66
C ALA A 46 8.72 4.49 8.56
N TRP A 47 7.70 5.27 8.94
CA TRP A 47 6.96 6.15 8.03
C TRP A 47 7.86 7.23 7.41
N GLN A 48 8.70 7.89 8.21
CA GLN A 48 9.66 8.88 7.73
C GLN A 48 10.65 8.30 6.72
N VAL A 49 11.18 7.11 7.00
CA VAL A 49 12.09 6.40 6.09
C VAL A 49 11.38 6.06 4.79
N ARG A 50 10.16 5.53 4.87
CA ARG A 50 9.35 5.20 3.69
C ARG A 50 9.10 6.44 2.82
N VAL A 51 8.65 7.54 3.41
CA VAL A 51 8.40 8.80 2.68
C VAL A 51 9.68 9.32 2.03
N LYS A 52 10.80 9.35 2.77
CA LYS A 52 12.09 9.76 2.24
C LYS A 52 12.55 8.87 1.08
N ASN A 53 12.29 7.57 1.15
CA ASN A 53 12.67 6.64 0.08
C ASN A 53 11.84 6.88 -1.19
N ILE A 54 10.53 7.10 -1.05
CA ILE A 54 9.62 7.44 -2.16
C ILE A 54 10.03 8.77 -2.80
N MET A 55 10.34 9.79 -1.99
CA MET A 55 10.81 11.09 -2.50
C MET A 55 12.17 10.99 -3.19
N LYS A 56 13.06 10.10 -2.75
CA LYS A 56 14.36 9.84 -3.40
C LYS A 56 14.20 9.10 -4.72
N THR A 57 13.26 8.16 -4.82
CA THR A 57 12.95 7.48 -6.08
C THR A 57 12.28 8.39 -7.10
N ASP A 58 11.60 9.45 -6.66
CA ASP A 58 11.04 10.50 -7.53
C ASP A 58 12.12 11.49 -8.01
N ALA A 59 13.08 11.83 -7.14
CA ALA A 59 14.20 12.73 -7.47
C ALA A 59 15.29 12.08 -8.35
N LEU A 60 15.52 10.76 -8.21
CA LEU A 60 16.36 9.98 -9.11
C LEU A 60 15.47 9.45 -10.23
N GLY A 61 15.16 10.35 -11.18
CA GLY A 61 14.22 10.16 -12.26
C GLY A 61 14.01 8.69 -12.65
N GLN A 62 12.74 8.30 -12.59
CA GLN A 62 12.15 7.23 -13.37
C GLN A 62 12.63 7.36 -14.83
N LYS A 63 13.79 6.79 -15.14
CA LYS A 63 13.99 6.14 -16.43
C LYS A 63 13.21 4.85 -16.32
N ASP A 64 11.92 4.96 -16.58
CA ASP A 64 11.10 3.95 -17.23
C ASP A 64 9.83 4.67 -17.72
N ASN A 65 9.79 4.83 -19.03
CA ASN A 65 8.78 5.56 -19.78
C ASN A 65 7.35 5.14 -19.39
N HIS A 66 6.51 6.07 -18.91
CA HIS A 66 5.24 6.37 -19.57
C HIS A 66 4.55 7.64 -19.00
N SER A 67 4.51 8.67 -19.85
CA SER A 67 3.60 9.81 -19.95
C SER A 67 2.63 10.13 -18.80
N LEU A 68 2.79 11.35 -18.26
CA LEU A 68 1.70 12.12 -17.64
C LEU A 68 0.54 12.30 -18.63
N VAL A 69 -0.70 12.15 -18.14
CA VAL A 69 -1.84 12.93 -18.62
C VAL A 69 -2.58 13.46 -17.40
N THR A 70 -2.65 14.79 -17.32
CA THR A 70 -3.41 15.53 -16.31
C THR A 70 -4.85 15.76 -16.80
N SER A 71 -5.77 15.73 -15.84
CA SER A 71 -7.09 16.37 -15.82
C SER A 71 -8.27 15.76 -16.59
N SER A 72 -9.42 15.85 -15.89
CA SER A 72 -10.82 15.57 -16.28
C SER A 72 -11.32 14.14 -16.12
N SER A 73 -12.42 14.04 -15.36
CA SER A 73 -13.22 12.85 -15.14
C SER A 73 -13.76 12.27 -16.44
N SER A 74 -13.06 11.31 -17.03
CA SER A 74 -13.60 10.37 -18.00
C SER A 74 -12.54 9.34 -18.33
N SER A 75 -12.74 8.09 -17.88
CA SER A 75 -12.00 6.89 -18.30
C SER A 75 -10.51 7.12 -18.52
N LEU A 76 -9.72 7.11 -17.44
CA LEU A 76 -8.27 6.94 -17.53
C LEU A 76 -8.04 5.60 -18.23
N ARG A 77 -7.86 5.62 -19.55
CA ARG A 77 -7.35 4.44 -20.26
C ARG A 77 -5.89 4.34 -19.86
N LEU A 78 -5.63 3.56 -18.81
CA LEU A 78 -4.27 3.20 -18.41
C LEU A 78 -3.53 2.64 -19.63
N PRO A 79 -2.20 2.85 -19.74
CA PRO A 79 -1.38 2.15 -20.72
C PRO A 79 -1.74 0.67 -20.66
N LYS A 80 -2.06 0.05 -21.80
CA LYS A 80 -2.39 -1.37 -21.85
C LYS A 80 -1.24 -2.13 -21.21
N ILE A 81 -1.40 -2.54 -19.95
CA ILE A 81 -0.52 -3.50 -19.31
C ILE A 81 -0.58 -4.71 -20.22
N GLN A 82 0.51 -4.98 -20.93
CA GLN A 82 0.62 -6.17 -21.78
C GLN A 82 0.89 -7.34 -20.84
N PHE A 83 -0.20 -7.95 -20.39
CA PHE A 83 -0.12 -9.23 -19.71
C PHE A 83 0.48 -10.26 -20.65
N GLN A 84 1.36 -11.11 -20.11
CA GLN A 84 1.65 -12.37 -20.78
C GLN A 84 0.38 -13.21 -20.65
N GLN A 85 -0.14 -13.65 -21.78
CA GLN A 85 -1.36 -14.45 -21.83
C GLN A 85 -1.13 -15.77 -21.11
N PHE A 86 -1.96 -16.06 -20.11
CA PHE A 86 -1.98 -17.36 -19.46
C PHE A 86 -2.75 -18.34 -20.35
N SER A 87 -2.02 -19.30 -20.89
CA SER A 87 -2.49 -20.36 -21.79
C SER A 87 -3.35 -21.43 -21.10
N GLY A 88 -3.35 -21.45 -19.76
CA GLY A 88 -3.94 -22.52 -18.96
C GLY A 88 -2.96 -23.65 -18.60
N GLU A 89 -1.72 -23.60 -19.10
CA GLU A 89 -0.67 -24.56 -18.77
C GLU A 89 -0.17 -24.40 -17.33
N LEU A 90 -0.03 -25.52 -16.62
CA LEU A 90 0.38 -25.52 -15.20
C LEU A 90 1.80 -24.95 -15.02
N THR A 91 2.68 -25.15 -16.00
CA THR A 91 4.06 -24.62 -15.99
C THR A 91 4.12 -23.10 -15.96
N ASP A 92 3.09 -22.44 -16.49
CA ASP A 92 3.02 -20.98 -16.59
C ASP A 92 2.28 -20.35 -15.41
N TRP A 93 1.63 -21.16 -14.55
CA TRP A 93 0.84 -20.68 -13.41
C TRP A 93 1.67 -19.84 -12.44
N LEU A 94 2.87 -20.30 -12.07
CA LEU A 94 3.71 -19.57 -11.12
C LEU A 94 4.15 -18.21 -11.67
N ARG A 95 4.45 -18.13 -12.97
CA ARG A 95 4.80 -16.88 -13.65
C ARG A 95 3.59 -15.94 -13.71
N PHE A 96 2.42 -16.48 -14.07
CA PHE A 96 1.17 -15.74 -14.12
C PHE A 96 0.79 -15.18 -12.73
N HIS A 97 0.81 -16.02 -11.69
CA HIS A 97 0.44 -15.62 -10.34
C HIS A 97 1.36 -14.51 -9.80
N ASN A 98 2.67 -14.61 -10.00
CA ASN A 98 3.62 -13.57 -9.61
C ASN A 98 3.38 -12.23 -10.34
N GLN A 99 2.95 -12.28 -11.60
CA GLN A 99 2.60 -11.08 -12.36
C GLN A 99 1.28 -10.46 -11.86
N PHE A 100 0.25 -11.29 -11.64
CA PHE A 100 -1.08 -10.82 -11.25
C PHE A 100 -1.16 -10.39 -9.77
N LYS A 101 -0.33 -10.99 -8.90
CA LYS A 101 -0.26 -10.65 -7.46
C LYS A 101 -0.06 -9.16 -7.21
N ARG A 102 0.80 -8.52 -8.01
CA ARG A 102 1.10 -7.09 -7.89
C ARG A 102 -0.11 -6.19 -8.19
N ILE A 103 -1.06 -6.65 -8.99
CA ILE A 103 -2.29 -5.93 -9.33
C ILE A 103 -3.36 -6.22 -8.29
N HIS A 104 -3.42 -7.45 -7.78
CA HIS A 104 -4.35 -7.82 -6.72
C HIS A 104 -4.07 -7.05 -5.42
N GLU A 105 -2.79 -6.90 -5.05
CA GLU A 105 -2.33 -6.19 -3.85
C GLU A 105 -2.36 -4.65 -3.98
N ASP A 106 -2.65 -4.12 -5.18
CA ASP A 106 -2.75 -2.68 -5.39
C ASP A 106 -4.11 -2.15 -4.92
N GLU A 107 -4.12 -1.37 -3.84
CA GLU A 107 -5.32 -0.72 -3.30
C GLU A 107 -5.81 0.47 -4.13
N SER A 108 -5.01 0.96 -5.09
CA SER A 108 -5.39 2.06 -5.98
C SER A 108 -6.25 1.62 -7.17
N ILE A 109 -6.35 0.31 -7.42
CA ILE A 109 -7.14 -0.28 -8.48
C ILE A 109 -8.43 -0.81 -7.88
N ASP A 110 -9.57 -0.41 -8.45
CA ASP A 110 -10.88 -0.94 -8.05
C ASP A 110 -11.02 -2.43 -8.42
N ASP A 111 -11.83 -3.16 -7.67
CA ASP A 111 -12.05 -4.59 -7.91
C ASP A 111 -12.62 -4.89 -9.30
N GLY A 112 -13.43 -3.98 -9.88
CA GLY A 112 -13.93 -4.10 -11.25
C GLY A 112 -12.80 -4.03 -12.29
N ASP A 113 -11.86 -3.11 -12.11
CA ASP A 113 -10.70 -2.97 -12.98
C ASP A 113 -9.73 -4.17 -12.82
N LYS A 114 -9.53 -4.67 -11.60
CA LYS A 114 -8.77 -5.91 -11.34
C LYS A 114 -9.37 -7.11 -12.08
N PHE A 115 -10.69 -7.24 -12.07
CA PHE A 115 -11.38 -8.31 -12.79
C PHE A 115 -11.21 -8.18 -14.30
N GLN A 116 -11.26 -6.97 -14.84
CA GLN A 116 -11.02 -6.73 -16.26
C GLN A 116 -9.58 -7.04 -16.67
N TYR A 117 -8.60 -6.73 -15.80
CA TYR A 117 -7.21 -7.13 -15.99
C TYR A 117 -7.03 -8.64 -15.98
N LEU A 118 -7.74 -9.35 -15.10
CA LEU A 118 -7.71 -10.81 -15.05
C LEU A 118 -8.18 -11.42 -16.37
N ILE A 119 -9.32 -10.94 -16.89
CA ILE A 119 -9.87 -11.40 -18.18
C ILE A 119 -8.87 -11.17 -19.31
N GLN A 120 -8.22 -10.00 -19.35
CA GLN A 120 -7.23 -9.69 -20.38
C GLN A 120 -5.97 -10.57 -20.27
N ALA A 121 -5.60 -10.97 -19.06
CA ALA A 121 -4.44 -11.81 -18.78
C ALA A 121 -4.67 -13.30 -19.07
N THR A 122 -5.92 -13.73 -19.21
CA THR A 122 -6.29 -15.10 -19.56
C THR A 122 -6.70 -15.18 -21.03
N THR A 123 -6.15 -16.14 -21.79
CA THR A 123 -6.73 -16.41 -23.12
C THR A 123 -8.07 -17.10 -22.95
N GLN A 124 -9.09 -16.64 -23.67
CA GLN A 124 -10.25 -17.50 -23.93
C GLN A 124 -9.69 -18.73 -24.65
N ASN A 125 -9.74 -19.88 -23.99
CA ASN A 125 -9.53 -21.15 -24.66
C ASN A 125 -10.49 -21.16 -25.87
N PRO A 126 -10.01 -21.15 -27.12
CA PRO A 126 -10.90 -21.33 -28.24
C PRO A 126 -11.46 -22.74 -28.07
N GLY A 127 -12.69 -22.83 -27.55
CA GLY A 127 -13.38 -24.09 -27.38
C GLY A 127 -13.27 -24.89 -28.68
N PRO A 128 -13.20 -26.23 -28.61
CA PRO A 128 -13.04 -27.05 -29.80
C PRO A 128 -14.14 -26.66 -30.78
N GLY A 129 -13.74 -26.16 -31.95
CA GLY A 129 -14.67 -25.78 -33.01
C GLY A 129 -15.61 -26.94 -33.27
N ILE A 130 -16.91 -26.63 -33.26
CA ILE A 130 -17.99 -27.54 -33.64
C ILE A 130 -17.73 -28.09 -35.04
#